data_AF-A0A0G0U872-F1
#
_entry.id   AF-A0A0G0U872-F1
#
_cell.length_a   1.000
_cell.length_b   1.000
_cell.length_c   1.000
_cell.angle_alpha   90.00
_cell.angle_beta   90.00
_cell.angle_gamma   90.00
#
_symmetry.space_group_name_H-M   'P 1'
#
loop_
_entity.id
_entity.type
_entity.pdbx_description
1 polymer ?
#
loop_
_entity_poly.entity_id
_entity_poly.type
_entity_poly.pdbx_seq_one_letter_code
_entity_poly.pdbx_strand_id
1 'polypeptide(L)'
;MFLTKSNFFKELKISFQVFGVGVVLGIILASVAKMNAQEFFRNLLEANQDIFQAAQTGNYFELTFSIFKQNLTTAFIIVALGVLHRYLSLAIIFFNGILLGIVILLASELGLSVPKILQMLLPHGVFEIPALLLAGALAIKLSHPGRGFSDRFKTLLKSTSAL
;
A
#
# COMPACT_ATOMS: atom_id res chain seq x y z
N MET A 1 -7.48 5.18 30.73
CA MET A 1 -8.66 4.55 30.07
C MET A 1 -8.37 4.33 28.58
N PHE A 2 -7.55 3.34 28.20
CA PHE A 2 -7.34 2.94 26.78
C PHE A 2 -7.04 1.44 26.67
N LEU A 3 -7.67 0.64 27.53
CA LEU A 3 -7.76 -0.81 27.36
C LEU A 3 -9.11 -1.09 26.70
N THR A 4 -9.18 -0.98 25.39
CA THR A 4 -10.31 -1.51 24.63
C THR A 4 -9.81 -2.67 23.81
N LYS A 5 -10.37 -3.86 24.07
CA LYS A 5 -10.35 -5.05 23.21
C LYS A 5 -10.30 -4.60 21.73
N SER A 6 -9.15 -4.77 21.10
CA SER A 6 -8.91 -4.36 19.72
C SER A 6 -9.56 -5.36 18.78
N ASN A 7 -10.72 -4.99 18.24
CA ASN A 7 -11.28 -5.63 17.05
C ASN A 7 -10.38 -5.21 15.88
N PHE A 8 -9.43 -6.07 15.48
CA PHE A 8 -8.49 -5.87 14.35
C PHE A 8 -9.14 -5.24 13.09
N PHE A 9 -10.42 -5.52 12.88
CA PHE A 9 -11.27 -4.91 11.85
C PHE A 9 -11.36 -3.39 11.92
N LYS A 10 -11.27 -2.78 13.10
CA LYS A 10 -11.26 -1.33 13.29
C LYS A 10 -9.95 -0.74 12.77
N GLU A 11 -8.81 -1.34 13.11
CA GLU A 11 -7.51 -0.92 12.59
C GLU A 11 -7.44 -1.11 11.07
N LEU A 12 -7.96 -2.23 10.56
CA LEU A 12 -8.08 -2.47 9.13
C LEU A 12 -8.95 -1.41 8.44
N LYS A 13 -10.11 -1.05 9.02
CA LYS A 13 -10.98 0.02 8.52
C LYS A 13 -10.24 1.36 8.44
N ILE A 14 -9.41 1.69 9.42
CA ILE A 14 -8.60 2.92 9.40
C ILE A 14 -7.62 2.88 8.22
N SER A 15 -6.90 1.78 8.02
CA SER A 15 -5.99 1.63 6.87
C SER A 15 -6.73 1.82 5.55
N PHE A 16 -7.91 1.22 5.39
CA PHE A 16 -8.75 1.38 4.19
C PHE A 16 -9.16 2.84 3.96
N GLN A 17 -9.58 3.54 5.02
CA GLN A 17 -9.98 4.94 4.93
C GLN A 17 -8.81 5.84 4.52
N VAL A 18 -7.65 5.66 5.16
CA VAL A 18 -6.44 6.45 4.84
C VAL A 18 -5.99 6.21 3.40
N PHE A 19 -5.98 4.95 2.96
CA PHE A 19 -5.67 4.61 1.57
C PHE A 19 -6.65 5.24 0.59
N GLY A 20 -7.96 5.11 0.85
CA GLY A 20 -9.01 5.68 -0.01
C GLY A 20 -8.96 7.19 -0.11
N VAL A 21 -8.68 7.90 1.00
CA VAL A 21 -8.46 9.36 0.97
C VAL A 21 -7.23 9.70 0.12
N GLY A 22 -6.15 8.92 0.23
CA GLY A 22 -4.99 9.05 -0.64
C GLY A 22 -5.35 8.91 -2.12
N VAL A 23 -6.12 7.88 -2.50
CA VAL A 23 -6.57 7.67 -3.89
C VAL A 23 -7.35 8.87 -4.42
N VAL A 24 -8.34 9.34 -3.67
CA VAL A 24 -9.14 10.52 -4.08
C VAL A 24 -8.24 11.75 -4.24
N LEU A 25 -7.33 11.98 -3.29
CA LEU A 25 -6.40 13.09 -3.38
C LEU A 25 -5.45 12.96 -4.57
N GLY A 26 -4.96 11.76 -4.89
CA GLY A 26 -4.13 11.50 -6.05
C GLY A 26 -4.81 11.85 -7.37
N ILE A 27 -6.09 11.48 -7.52
CA ILE A 27 -6.92 11.86 -8.67
C ILE A 27 -7.04 13.39 -8.75
N ILE A 28 -7.39 14.04 -7.64
CA ILE A 28 -7.51 15.50 -7.59
C ILE A 28 -6.19 16.17 -7.95
N LEU A 29 -5.07 15.73 -7.37
CA LEU A 29 -3.75 16.28 -7.63
C LEU A 29 -3.36 16.15 -9.10
N ALA A 30 -3.51 14.97 -9.70
CA ALA A 30 -3.20 14.76 -11.10
C ALA A 30 -4.05 15.67 -12.02
N SER A 31 -5.34 15.83 -11.71
CA SER A 31 -6.24 16.69 -12.49
C SER A 31 -5.93 18.19 -12.35
N VAL A 32 -5.67 18.66 -11.13
CA VAL A 32 -5.39 20.09 -10.84
C VAL A 32 -4.01 20.49 -11.36
N ALA A 33 -3.01 19.61 -11.18
CA ALA A 33 -1.67 19.85 -11.68
C ALA A 33 -1.54 19.64 -13.21
N LYS A 34 -2.59 19.16 -13.88
CA LYS A 34 -2.58 18.80 -15.31
C LYS A 34 -1.36 17.93 -15.65
N MET A 35 -1.13 16.90 -14.84
CA MET A 35 0.02 16.02 -14.99
C MET A 35 0.02 15.39 -16.38
N ASN A 36 1.16 15.39 -17.06
CA ASN A 36 1.28 14.77 -18.37
C ASN A 36 1.39 13.25 -18.19
N ALA A 37 0.42 12.50 -18.73
CA ALA A 37 0.41 11.05 -18.63
C ALA A 37 1.65 10.40 -19.24
N GLN A 38 2.07 10.83 -20.44
CA GLN A 38 3.25 10.25 -21.11
C GLN A 38 4.52 10.45 -20.30
N GLU A 39 4.72 11.64 -19.74
CA GLU A 39 5.88 11.97 -18.91
C GLU A 39 5.88 11.18 -17.59
N PHE A 40 4.72 11.10 -16.92
CA PHE A 40 4.59 10.33 -15.69
C PHE A 40 4.92 8.85 -15.91
N PHE A 41 4.35 8.22 -16.94
CA PHE A 41 4.61 6.81 -17.23
C PHE A 41 6.04 6.57 -17.70
N ARG A 42 6.67 7.52 -18.42
CA ARG A 42 8.10 7.43 -18.75
C ARG A 42 8.96 7.44 -17.48
N ASN A 43 8.73 8.38 -16.58
CA ASN A 43 9.48 8.48 -15.33
C ASN A 43 9.21 7.25 -14.43
N LEU A 44 7.99 6.71 -14.44
CA LEU A 44 7.63 5.50 -13.71
C LEU A 44 8.35 4.27 -14.28
N LEU A 45 8.45 4.17 -15.61
CA LEU A 45 9.19 3.13 -16.32
C LEU A 45 10.68 3.21 -16.00
N GLU A 46 11.26 4.41 -16.03
CA GLU A 46 12.66 4.66 -15.66
C GLU A 46 12.97 4.33 -14.20
N ALA A 47 12.06 4.64 -13.27
CA ALA A 47 12.22 4.32 -11.86
C ALA A 47 12.07 2.82 -11.54
N ASN A 48 11.42 2.04 -12.41
CA ASN A 48 11.11 0.63 -12.19
C ASN A 48 11.57 -0.27 -13.35
N GLN A 49 12.65 0.10 -14.04
CA GLN A 49 13.11 -0.57 -15.27
C GLN A 49 13.19 -2.09 -15.12
N ASP A 50 13.69 -2.59 -13.99
CA ASP A 50 13.84 -4.02 -13.71
C ASP A 50 12.49 -4.77 -13.74
N ILE A 51 11.45 -4.19 -13.16
CA ILE A 51 10.10 -4.77 -13.11
C ILE A 51 9.49 -4.81 -14.51
N PHE A 52 9.66 -3.73 -15.27
CA PHE A 52 9.14 -3.64 -16.63
C PHE A 52 9.90 -4.54 -17.62
N GLN A 53 11.19 -4.74 -17.44
CA GLN A 53 11.96 -5.71 -18.21
C GLN A 53 11.49 -7.13 -17.92
N ALA A 54 11.32 -7.50 -16.64
CA ALA A 54 10.78 -8.80 -16.25
C ALA A 54 9.36 -9.06 -16.80
N ALA A 55 8.55 -8.00 -16.95
CA ALA A 55 7.24 -8.11 -17.59
C ALA A 55 7.33 -8.40 -19.10
N GLN A 56 8.36 -7.89 -19.79
CA GLN A 56 8.54 -8.08 -21.24
C GLN A 56 9.22 -9.40 -21.61
N THR A 57 10.03 -9.98 -20.73
CA THR A 57 10.70 -11.28 -20.97
C THR A 57 9.72 -12.46 -20.98
N GLY A 58 8.48 -12.25 -20.53
CA GLY A 58 7.48 -13.33 -20.37
C GLY A 58 7.82 -14.31 -19.24
N ASN A 59 8.85 -14.01 -18.43
CA ASN A 59 9.22 -14.81 -17.28
C ASN A 59 8.32 -14.47 -16.09
N TYR A 60 7.14 -15.10 -16.05
CA TYR A 60 6.14 -14.88 -15.01
C TYR A 60 6.66 -15.12 -13.60
N PHE A 61 7.64 -16.02 -13.42
CA PHE A 61 8.24 -16.28 -12.11
C PHE A 61 9.06 -15.07 -11.62
N GLU A 62 9.92 -14.54 -12.47
CA GLU A 62 10.77 -13.38 -12.14
C GLU A 62 9.94 -12.12 -11.90
N LEU A 63 8.90 -11.90 -12.72
CA LEU A 63 7.94 -10.83 -12.51
C LEU A 63 7.24 -10.97 -11.15
N THR A 64 6.67 -12.15 -10.87
CA THR A 64 5.96 -12.42 -9.61
C THR A 64 6.86 -12.26 -8.39
N PHE A 65 8.11 -12.75 -8.47
CA PHE A 65 9.06 -12.66 -7.37
C PHE A 65 9.49 -11.23 -7.10
N SER A 66 9.76 -10.44 -8.15
CA SER A 66 10.10 -9.02 -8.02
C SER A 66 8.98 -8.22 -7.35
N ILE A 67 7.73 -8.47 -7.76
CA ILE A 67 6.54 -7.85 -7.15
C ILE A 67 6.40 -8.27 -5.68
N PHE A 68 6.52 -9.57 -5.40
CA PHE A 68 6.46 -10.08 -4.04
C PHE A 68 7.52 -9.45 -3.13
N LYS A 69 8.76 -9.33 -3.61
CA LYS A 69 9.86 -8.72 -2.86
C LYS A 69 9.59 -7.24 -2.54
N GLN A 70 9.06 -6.49 -3.50
CA GLN A 70 8.71 -5.08 -3.31
C GLN A 70 7.61 -4.92 -2.25
N ASN A 71 6.56 -5.75 -2.34
CA ASN A 71 5.44 -5.75 -1.41
C ASN A 71 5.85 -6.20 0.00
N LEU A 72 6.68 -7.24 0.09
CA LEU A 72 7.22 -7.72 1.36
C LEU A 72 8.09 -6.66 2.04
N THR A 73 8.96 -6.00 1.28
CA THR A 73 9.82 -4.92 1.78
C THR A 73 8.96 -3.76 2.29
N THR A 74 7.96 -3.33 1.52
CA THR A 74 7.04 -2.25 1.90
C THR A 74 6.24 -2.62 3.16
N ALA A 75 5.69 -3.83 3.21
CA ALA A 75 4.95 -4.33 4.37
C ALA A 75 5.85 -4.38 5.63
N PHE A 76 7.09 -4.85 5.48
CA PHE A 76 8.06 -4.86 6.58
C PHE A 76 8.37 -3.45 7.09
N ILE A 77 8.62 -2.49 6.20
CA ILE A 77 8.87 -1.08 6.56
C ILE A 77 7.65 -0.50 7.29
N ILE A 78 6.44 -0.72 6.79
CA ILE A 78 5.19 -0.25 7.42
C ILE A 78 5.08 -0.78 8.85
N VAL A 79 5.31 -2.07 9.06
CA VAL A 79 5.24 -2.69 10.40
C VAL A 79 6.34 -2.17 11.30
N ALA A 80 7.59 -2.09 10.81
CA ALA A 80 8.74 -1.59 11.57
C ALA A 80 8.53 -0.14 12.03
N LEU A 81 8.06 0.73 11.14
CA LEU A 81 7.71 2.11 11.48
C LEU A 81 6.51 2.18 12.43
N GLY A 82 5.57 1.22 12.35
CA GLY A 82 4.41 1.15 13.25
C GLY A 82 4.79 0.89 14.70
N VAL A 83 5.84 0.09 14.91
CA VAL A 83 6.45 -0.12 16.23
C VAL A 83 6.95 1.21 16.81
N LEU A 84 7.50 2.10 15.99
CA LEU A 84 7.88 3.45 16.42
C LEU A 84 6.62 4.31 16.63
N HIS A 85 5.84 4.51 15.56
CA HIS A 85 4.65 5.34 15.58
C HIS A 85 3.68 5.05 14.42
N ARG A 86 2.38 4.88 14.72
CA ARG A 86 1.35 4.56 13.72
C ARG A 86 1.25 5.58 12.58
N TYR A 87 1.50 6.87 12.82
CA TYR A 87 1.36 7.89 11.78
C TYR A 87 2.41 7.74 10.67
N LEU A 88 3.59 7.19 10.98
CA LEU A 88 4.61 6.91 9.97
C LEU A 88 4.15 5.82 9.00
N SER A 89 3.57 4.75 9.53
CA SER A 89 2.95 3.67 8.74
C SER A 89 1.76 4.18 7.92
N LEU A 90 0.89 4.99 8.54
CA LEU A 90 -0.26 5.58 7.86
C LEU A 90 0.15 6.54 6.73
N ALA A 91 1.27 7.27 6.88
CA ALA A 91 1.80 8.12 5.82
C ALA A 91 2.21 7.29 4.59
N ILE A 92 2.85 6.14 4.78
CA ILE A 92 3.20 5.24 3.65
C ILE A 92 1.93 4.75 2.95
N ILE A 93 0.92 4.30 3.70
CA ILE A 93 -0.36 3.85 3.13
C ILE A 93 -1.04 4.98 2.35
N PHE A 94 -1.02 6.19 2.90
CA PHE A 94 -1.58 7.38 2.28
C PHE A 94 -0.89 7.74 0.95
N PHE A 95 0.44 7.76 0.92
CA PHE A 95 1.20 8.04 -0.30
C PHE A 95 1.03 6.95 -1.37
N ASN A 96 0.93 5.68 -0.96
CA ASN A 96 0.58 4.59 -1.89
C ASN A 96 -0.83 4.78 -2.48
N GLY A 97 -1.78 5.26 -1.68
CA GLY A 97 -3.09 5.67 -2.16
C GLY A 97 -3.01 6.79 -3.19
N ILE A 98 -2.24 7.87 -2.91
CA ILE A 98 -2.03 8.99 -3.85
C ILE A 98 -1.47 8.48 -5.17
N LEU A 99 -0.42 7.66 -5.14
CA LEU A 99 0.21 7.13 -6.34
C LEU A 99 -0.81 6.35 -7.20
N LEU A 100 -1.61 5.49 -6.56
CA LEU A 100 -2.66 4.76 -7.25
C LEU A 100 -3.71 5.70 -7.88
N GLY A 101 -4.13 6.74 -7.17
CA GLY A 101 -5.07 7.75 -7.68
C GLY A 101 -4.54 8.47 -8.94
N ILE A 102 -3.26 8.85 -8.93
CA ILE A 102 -2.58 9.45 -10.08
C ILE A 102 -2.57 8.48 -11.26
N VAL A 103 -2.16 7.23 -11.04
CA VAL A 103 -2.10 6.19 -12.08
C VAL A 103 -3.48 5.97 -12.71
N ILE A 104 -4.55 5.90 -11.90
CA ILE A 104 -5.92 5.71 -12.39
C ILE A 104 -6.32 6.84 -13.35
N LEU A 105 -6.11 8.10 -12.95
CA LEU A 105 -6.50 9.23 -13.79
C LEU A 105 -5.68 9.27 -15.09
N LEU A 106 -4.36 9.22 -15.00
CA LEU A 106 -3.48 9.36 -16.16
C LEU A 106 -3.64 8.19 -17.14
N ALA A 107 -3.85 6.97 -16.63
CA ALA A 107 -4.13 5.84 -17.51
C ALA A 107 -5.46 6.01 -18.26
N SER A 108 -6.47 6.61 -17.64
CA SER A 108 -7.75 6.92 -18.30
C SER A 108 -7.59 7.98 -19.40
N GLU A 109 -6.71 8.97 -19.22
CA GLU A 109 -6.41 10.00 -20.21
C GLU A 109 -5.70 9.45 -21.45
N LEU A 110 -4.91 8.38 -21.29
CA LEU A 110 -4.29 7.66 -22.41
C LEU A 110 -5.28 6.79 -23.22
N GLY A 111 -6.57 6.84 -22.89
CA GLY A 111 -7.59 6.02 -23.54
C GLY A 111 -7.45 4.53 -23.22
N LEU A 112 -6.69 4.17 -22.18
CA LEU A 112 -6.65 2.79 -21.71
C LEU A 112 -8.01 2.47 -21.10
N SER A 113 -8.64 1.41 -21.61
CA SER A 113 -9.90 0.93 -21.03
C SER A 113 -9.66 0.51 -19.58
N VAL A 114 -10.66 0.69 -18.71
CA VAL A 114 -10.59 0.27 -17.29
C VAL A 114 -10.06 -1.17 -17.12
N PRO A 115 -10.47 -2.16 -17.95
CA PRO A 115 -9.88 -3.50 -17.89
C PRO A 115 -8.37 -3.55 -18.17
N LYS A 116 -7.86 -2.68 -19.04
CA LYS A 116 -6.43 -2.62 -19.40
C LYS A 116 -5.61 -1.92 -18.31
N ILE A 117 -6.17 -0.89 -17.68
CA ILE A 117 -5.64 -0.27 -16.46
C ILE A 117 -5.59 -1.31 -15.35
N LEU A 118 -6.71 -2.01 -15.14
CA LEU A 118 -6.78 -3.10 -14.18
C LEU A 118 -5.81 -4.22 -14.54
N GLN A 119 -5.55 -4.56 -15.81
CA GLN A 119 -4.55 -5.56 -16.19
C GLN A 119 -3.11 -5.12 -15.93
N MET A 120 -2.80 -3.83 -16.08
CA MET A 120 -1.49 -3.28 -15.73
C MET A 120 -1.30 -3.20 -14.21
N LEU A 121 -2.38 -2.93 -13.48
CA LEU A 121 -2.38 -2.96 -12.01
C LEU A 121 -2.50 -4.40 -11.46
N LEU A 122 -3.16 -5.33 -12.13
CA LEU A 122 -3.54 -6.67 -11.65
C LEU A 122 -2.34 -7.53 -11.19
N PRO A 123 -1.19 -7.55 -11.89
CA PRO A 123 -0.02 -8.25 -11.38
C PRO A 123 0.53 -7.61 -10.10
N HIS A 124 0.29 -6.31 -9.86
CA HIS A 124 0.79 -5.55 -8.72
C HIS A 124 -0.26 -5.41 -7.59
N GLY A 125 -1.37 -4.73 -7.83
CA GLY A 125 -2.36 -4.25 -6.88
C GLY A 125 -3.28 -5.29 -6.23
N VAL A 126 -3.54 -6.46 -6.82
CA VAL A 126 -4.46 -7.44 -6.20
C VAL A 126 -3.84 -8.08 -4.95
N PHE A 127 -2.53 -8.31 -4.95
CA PHE A 127 -1.83 -8.82 -3.78
C PHE A 127 -1.22 -7.69 -2.94
N GLU A 128 -0.81 -6.59 -3.57
CA GLU A 128 -0.19 -5.45 -2.90
C GLU A 128 -1.16 -4.69 -2.00
N ILE A 129 -2.36 -4.35 -2.47
CA ILE A 129 -3.30 -3.54 -1.68
C ILE A 129 -3.74 -4.29 -0.42
N PRO A 130 -4.13 -5.58 -0.46
CA PRO A 130 -4.42 -6.34 0.76
C PRO A 130 -3.21 -6.43 1.70
N ALA A 131 -2.01 -6.71 1.19
CA ALA A 131 -0.81 -6.79 2.01
C ALA A 131 -0.49 -5.46 2.69
N LEU A 132 -0.58 -4.35 1.95
CA LEU A 132 -0.37 -2.97 2.44
C LEU A 132 -1.36 -2.62 3.56
N LEU A 133 -2.65 -2.90 3.35
CA LEU A 133 -3.71 -2.58 4.31
C LEU A 133 -3.62 -3.44 5.58
N LEU A 134 -3.28 -4.73 5.44
CA LEU A 134 -3.03 -5.63 6.57
C LEU A 134 -1.78 -5.22 7.36
N ALA A 135 -0.69 -4.86 6.67
CA ALA A 135 0.52 -4.33 7.30
C ALA A 135 0.21 -3.04 8.08
N GLY A 136 -0.63 -2.17 7.52
CA GLY A 136 -1.13 -0.97 8.19
C GLY A 136 -1.93 -1.27 9.45
N ALA A 137 -2.87 -2.22 9.36
CA ALA A 137 -3.68 -2.62 10.50
C ALA A 137 -2.81 -3.17 11.64
N LEU A 138 -1.84 -4.01 11.28
CA LEU A 138 -0.85 -4.57 12.20
C LEU A 138 0.03 -3.48 12.83
N ALA A 139 0.50 -2.52 12.03
CA ALA A 139 1.30 -1.39 12.48
C ALA A 139 0.55 -0.52 13.49
N ILE A 140 -0.71 -0.17 13.23
CA ILE A 140 -1.56 0.59 14.15
C ILE A 140 -1.71 -0.16 15.47
N LYS A 141 -1.92 -1.48 15.40
CA LYS A 141 -2.13 -2.32 16.58
C LYS A 141 -0.85 -2.51 17.41
N LEU A 142 0.31 -2.56 16.76
CA LEU A 142 1.62 -2.61 17.40
C LEU A 142 2.06 -1.26 17.99
N SER A 143 1.48 -0.16 17.53
CA SER A 143 1.82 1.16 18.01
C SER A 143 1.18 1.41 19.38
N HIS A 144 1.99 1.23 20.43
CA HIS A 144 1.56 1.53 21.80
C HIS A 144 2.64 2.34 22.52
N PRO A 145 2.41 3.64 22.76
CA PRO A 145 3.36 4.47 23.48
C PRO A 145 3.68 3.85 24.85
N GLY A 146 4.97 3.68 25.17
CA GLY A 146 5.43 3.28 26.50
C GLY A 146 5.44 1.77 26.82
N ARG A 147 5.14 0.87 25.87
CA ARG A 147 5.32 -0.59 26.06
C ARG A 147 6.53 -1.14 25.30
N GLY A 148 7.20 -2.14 25.88
CA GLY A 148 8.25 -2.90 25.20
C GLY A 148 7.70 -3.73 24.03
N PHE A 149 8.56 -4.08 23.06
CA PHE A 149 8.17 -4.87 21.88
C PHE A 149 7.54 -6.22 22.27
N SER A 150 8.10 -6.90 23.26
CA SER A 150 7.61 -8.19 23.78
C SER A 150 6.17 -8.10 24.30
N ASP A 151 5.83 -7.06 25.06
CA ASP A 151 4.49 -6.87 25.61
C ASP A 151 3.45 -6.55 24.53
N ARG A 152 3.86 -5.76 23.54
CA ARG A 152 3.03 -5.47 22.35
C ARG A 152 2.73 -6.73 21.55
N PHE A 153 3.75 -7.56 21.33
CA PHE A 153 3.61 -8.81 20.59
C PHE A 153 2.74 -9.83 21.34
N LYS A 154 2.93 -9.99 22.65
CA LYS A 154 2.04 -10.82 23.49
C LYS A 154 0.59 -10.35 23.45
N THR A 155 0.37 -9.03 23.42
CA THR A 155 -0.98 -8.44 23.32
C THR A 155 -1.61 -8.73 21.96
N LEU A 156 -0.83 -8.71 20.86
CA LEU A 156 -1.32 -9.13 19.55
C LEU A 156 -1.81 -10.58 19.58
N LEU A 157 -0.97 -11.52 20.03
CA LEU A 157 -1.29 -12.95 20.01
C LEU A 157 -2.55 -13.27 20.82
N LYS A 158 -2.73 -12.63 21.99
CA LYS A 158 -3.93 -12.80 22.82
C LYS A 158 -5.20 -12.26 22.18
N SER A 159 -5.09 -11.28 21.28
CA SER A 159 -6.24 -10.72 20.58
C SER A 159 -6.70 -11.56 19.39
N THR A 160 -5.82 -12.41 18.85
CA THR A 160 -6.13 -13.34 17.76
C THR A 160 -6.75 -14.64 18.26
N SER A 161 -6.44 -15.07 19.49
CA SER A 161 -7.02 -16.28 20.11
C SER A 161 -8.42 -16.09 20.70
N ALA A 162 -9.04 -14.92 20.48
CA ALA A 162 -10.39 -14.60 20.95
C ALA A 162 -11.42 -14.49 19.80
N LEU A 163 -11.00 -14.86 18.58
CA LEU A 163 -11.84 -15.13 17.41
C LEU A 163 -12.12 -16.63 17.34
#